data_AF-A0AAU2DJN8-F1
#
_entry.id   AF-A0AAU2DJN8-F1
#
_cell.length_a   1.000
_cell.length_b   1.000
_cell.length_c   1.000
_cell.angle_alpha   90.00
_cell.angle_beta   90.00
_cell.angle_gamma   90.00
#
_symmetry.space_group_name_H-M   'P 1'
#
loop_
_entity.id
_entity.type
_entity.pdbx_description
1 polymer ?
#
loop_
_entity_poly.entity_id
_entity_poly.type
_entity_poly.pdbx_seq_one_letter_code
_entity_poly.pdbx_strand_id
1 'polypeptide(L)'
;MRDVDLFVGVTSIAADPDWTDRGEDRHAVYWRTATFGALTASAEVRRAALERILPRLKIAGRCTLDGRFLMVRGDLTTYRIHLGSANILMEPDDAYLCVVPARRLGDGKVFLPFEDDRLSLILSKAFLLAADTKITDATILHQIKRSAR
;
A
#
# COMPACT_ATOMS: atom_id res chain seq x y z
N MET A 1 -14.29 -29.77 5.34
CA MET A 1 -13.03 -29.99 4.62
C MET A 1 -12.37 -28.62 4.49
N ARG A 2 -11.73 -28.20 5.58
CA ARG A 2 -10.94 -26.96 5.67
C ARG A 2 -9.48 -27.42 5.62
N ASP A 3 -8.63 -26.57 5.08
CA ASP A 3 -7.18 -26.49 5.27
C ASP A 3 -6.45 -26.29 3.94
N VAL A 4 -5.48 -25.38 4.00
CA VAL A 4 -4.56 -24.89 2.95
C VAL A 4 -5.05 -23.66 2.18
N ASP A 5 -5.10 -22.52 2.86
CA ASP A 5 -4.61 -21.26 2.27
C ASP A 5 -3.23 -21.00 2.85
N LEU A 6 -2.22 -21.46 2.12
CA LEU A 6 -0.83 -21.43 2.54
C LEU A 6 -0.31 -19.99 2.55
N PHE A 7 0.09 -19.60 3.74
CA PHE A 7 0.89 -18.46 4.16
C PHE A 7 2.06 -18.14 3.20
N VAL A 8 1.83 -17.37 2.14
CA VAL A 8 2.88 -16.71 1.33
C VAL A 8 2.59 -15.22 1.27
N GLY A 9 2.53 -14.58 2.44
CA GLY A 9 2.07 -13.18 2.54
C GLY A 9 3.11 -12.17 3.01
N VAL A 10 4.14 -12.58 3.75
CA VAL A 10 4.92 -11.60 4.54
C VAL A 10 6.44 -11.85 4.58
N THR A 11 6.96 -12.93 3.95
CA THR A 11 8.41 -13.16 3.83
C THR A 11 8.80 -13.40 2.38
N SER A 12 8.42 -12.49 1.49
CA SER A 12 9.00 -12.47 0.15
C SER A 12 10.08 -11.40 0.10
N ILE A 13 11.21 -11.74 -0.51
CA ILE A 13 12.36 -10.88 -0.85
C ILE A 13 11.91 -9.63 -1.67
N ALA A 14 10.65 -9.63 -2.14
CA ALA A 14 9.92 -8.53 -2.77
C ALA A 14 9.75 -7.23 -1.95
N ALA A 15 10.16 -7.18 -0.68
CA ALA A 15 10.18 -5.94 0.10
C ALA A 15 11.53 -5.18 0.03
N ASP A 16 12.53 -5.76 -0.64
CA ASP A 16 13.88 -5.19 -0.77
C ASP A 16 13.95 -4.17 -1.93
N PRO A 17 14.29 -2.89 -1.68
CA PRO A 17 14.50 -1.88 -2.71
C PRO A 17 15.70 -2.17 -3.64
N ASP A 18 16.66 -3.01 -3.22
CA ASP A 18 17.83 -3.39 -4.02
C ASP A 18 17.56 -4.59 -4.94
N TRP A 19 16.36 -5.17 -4.90
CA TRP A 19 16.00 -6.29 -5.78
C TRP A 19 15.90 -5.88 -7.26
N THR A 20 15.52 -4.62 -7.54
CA THR A 20 15.47 -4.08 -8.90
C THR A 20 16.83 -3.91 -9.58
N ASP A 21 17.94 -4.02 -8.84
CA ASP A 21 19.30 -3.81 -9.38
C ASP A 21 19.95 -5.10 -9.93
N ARG A 22 19.25 -6.25 -9.87
CA ARG A 22 19.72 -7.54 -10.44
C ARG A 22 18.90 -7.89 -11.67
N GLY A 23 19.30 -7.32 -12.80
CA GLY A 23 18.59 -7.37 -14.07
C GLY A 23 17.94 -8.70 -14.44
N GLU A 24 16.64 -8.63 -14.74
CA GLU A 24 15.93 -9.43 -15.76
C GLU A 24 14.49 -8.88 -15.88
N ASP A 25 14.18 -8.21 -17.00
CA ASP A 25 12.88 -7.56 -17.30
C ASP A 25 11.65 -8.47 -17.12
N ARG A 26 11.84 -9.80 -17.21
CA ARG A 26 10.77 -10.81 -17.08
C ARG A 26 10.22 -10.88 -15.65
N HIS A 27 11.05 -10.65 -14.65
CA HIS A 27 10.65 -10.71 -13.25
C HIS A 27 9.85 -9.47 -12.81
N ALA A 28 10.12 -8.31 -13.41
CA ALA A 28 9.39 -7.07 -13.11
C ALA A 28 7.92 -7.12 -13.56
N VAL A 29 7.64 -7.65 -14.76
CA VAL A 29 6.26 -7.78 -15.29
C VAL A 29 5.44 -8.78 -14.47
N TYR A 30 6.03 -9.93 -14.13
CA TYR A 30 5.39 -10.92 -13.27
C TYR A 30 5.11 -10.34 -11.88
N TRP A 31 6.10 -9.69 -11.27
CA TRP A 31 5.93 -9.06 -9.97
C TRP A 31 4.84 -7.99 -9.98
N ARG A 32 4.78 -7.14 -11.02
CA ARG A 32 3.75 -6.11 -11.16
C ARG A 32 2.36 -6.72 -11.28
N THR A 33 2.22 -7.81 -12.04
CA THR A 33 0.94 -8.51 -12.20
C THR A 33 0.50 -9.21 -10.91
N ALA A 34 1.42 -9.89 -10.21
CA ALA A 34 1.13 -10.54 -8.94
C ALA A 34 0.82 -9.54 -7.82
N THR A 35 1.46 -8.37 -7.86
CA THR A 35 1.36 -7.36 -6.80
C THR A 35 0.18 -6.41 -6.98
N PHE A 36 -0.18 -6.09 -8.24
CA PHE A 36 -1.18 -5.07 -8.61
C PHE A 36 -2.29 -5.64 -9.52
N GLY A 37 -2.49 -6.96 -9.46
CA GLY A 37 -3.49 -7.70 -10.23
C GLY A 37 -4.94 -7.42 -9.81
N ALA A 38 -5.88 -8.19 -10.35
CA ALA A 38 -7.30 -8.04 -10.02
C ALA A 38 -7.58 -8.26 -8.52
N LEU A 39 -8.65 -7.65 -8.00
CA LEU A 39 -9.06 -7.83 -6.62
C LEU A 39 -9.62 -9.24 -6.40
N THR A 40 -9.21 -9.86 -5.30
CA THR A 40 -9.88 -11.05 -4.76
C THR A 40 -11.22 -10.65 -4.12
N ALA A 41 -12.09 -11.62 -3.87
CA ALA A 41 -13.36 -11.36 -3.17
C ALA A 41 -13.17 -10.67 -1.81
N SER A 42 -12.11 -11.03 -1.06
CA SER A 42 -11.77 -10.37 0.20
C SER A 42 -11.32 -8.92 0.01
N ALA A 43 -10.60 -8.62 -1.07
CA ALA A 43 -10.20 -7.25 -1.39
C ALA A 43 -11.39 -6.39 -1.88
N GLU A 44 -12.39 -6.98 -2.52
CA GLU A 44 -13.65 -6.29 -2.85
C GLU A 44 -14.47 -5.95 -1.60
N VAL A 45 -14.56 -6.86 -0.62
CA VAL A 45 -15.17 -6.57 0.69
C VAL A 45 -14.43 -5.41 1.37
N ARG A 46 -13.10 -5.40 1.30
CA ARG A 46 -12.28 -4.29 1.82
C ARG A 46 -12.54 -2.97 1.12
N ARG A 47 -12.71 -2.99 -0.20
CA ARG A 47 -13.09 -1.80 -0.99
C ARG A 47 -14.41 -1.22 -0.49
N ALA A 48 -15.43 -2.07 -0.32
CA ALA A 48 -16.73 -1.65 0.21
C ALA A 48 -16.64 -1.10 1.65
N ALA A 49 -15.77 -1.68 2.49
CA ALA A 49 -15.49 -1.13 3.81
C ALA A 49 -14.87 0.28 3.74
N LEU A 50 -13.89 0.48 2.86
CA LEU A 50 -13.24 1.78 2.65
C LEU A 50 -14.22 2.85 2.16
N GLU A 51 -15.16 2.51 1.27
CA GLU A 51 -16.21 3.45 0.83
C GLU A 51 -17.01 4.03 2.00
N ARG A 52 -17.26 3.24 3.04
CA ARG A 52 -18.00 3.65 4.23
C ARG A 52 -17.15 4.42 5.23
N ILE A 53 -15.86 4.07 5.35
CA ILE A 53 -14.94 4.61 6.35
C ILE A 53 -14.34 5.95 5.87
N LEU A 54 -13.84 6.02 4.63
CA LEU A 54 -13.06 7.15 4.11
C LEU A 54 -13.74 8.51 4.29
N PRO A 55 -15.05 8.69 4.02
CA PRO A 55 -15.71 10.00 4.16
C PRO A 55 -15.70 10.54 5.60
N ARG A 56 -15.49 9.68 6.60
CA ARG A 56 -15.48 10.04 8.03
C ARG A 56 -14.08 10.34 8.56
N LEU A 57 -13.05 10.16 7.73
CA LEU A 57 -11.65 10.37 8.13
C LEU A 57 -11.22 11.81 7.85
N LYS A 58 -10.24 12.29 8.62
CA LYS A 58 -9.63 13.62 8.43
C LYS A 58 -8.98 13.81 7.05
N ILE A 59 -8.62 12.71 6.39
CA ILE A 59 -7.98 12.69 5.07
C ILE A 59 -8.97 12.51 3.92
N ALA A 60 -10.29 12.53 4.17
CA ALA A 60 -11.32 12.27 3.16
C ALA A 60 -11.13 13.07 1.86
N GLY A 61 -10.86 14.38 1.97
CA GLY A 61 -10.65 15.27 0.81
C GLY A 61 -9.35 15.06 0.04
N ARG A 62 -8.49 14.13 0.49
CA ARG A 62 -7.25 13.70 -0.19
C ARG A 62 -7.38 12.28 -0.74
N CYS A 63 -8.49 11.58 -0.51
CA CYS A 63 -8.64 10.17 -0.87
C CYS A 63 -9.72 9.96 -1.93
N THR A 64 -9.48 9.06 -2.88
CA THR A 64 -10.49 8.63 -3.87
C THR A 64 -10.29 7.15 -4.17
N LEU A 65 -11.37 6.37 -4.26
CA LEU A 65 -11.30 4.98 -4.69
C LEU A 65 -11.43 4.93 -6.21
N ASP A 66 -10.45 4.34 -6.89
CA ASP A 66 -10.44 4.15 -8.33
C ASP A 66 -10.09 2.70 -8.68
N GLY A 67 -11.09 1.96 -9.17
CA GLY A 67 -11.00 0.53 -9.42
C GLY A 67 -10.40 -0.24 -8.24
N ARG A 68 -9.21 -0.79 -8.46
CA ARG A 68 -8.45 -1.63 -7.50
C ARG A 68 -7.49 -0.84 -6.60
N PHE A 69 -7.55 0.48 -6.64
CA PHE A 69 -6.66 1.36 -5.89
C PHE A 69 -7.41 2.34 -4.99
N LEU A 70 -6.78 2.68 -3.87
CA LEU A 70 -7.04 3.89 -3.12
C LEU A 70 -6.02 4.94 -3.57
N MET A 71 -6.50 5.97 -4.27
CA MET A 71 -5.75 7.17 -4.61
C MET A 71 -5.62 8.05 -3.36
N VAL A 72 -4.41 8.51 -3.06
CA VAL A 72 -4.11 9.40 -1.94
C VAL A 72 -3.28 10.56 -2.47
N ARG A 73 -3.82 11.78 -2.44
CA ARG A 73 -3.10 13.00 -2.80
C ARG A 73 -2.28 13.48 -1.61
N GLY A 74 -0.95 13.33 -1.70
CA GLY A 74 -0.01 14.00 -0.79
C GLY A 74 0.31 15.42 -1.23
N ASP A 75 1.26 16.06 -0.56
CA ASP A 75 1.78 17.36 -0.94
C ASP A 75 3.05 17.24 -1.81
N LEU A 76 3.74 16.09 -1.79
CA LEU A 76 4.93 15.81 -2.63
C LEU A 76 4.57 15.07 -3.93
N THR A 77 3.65 14.10 -3.87
CA THR A 77 3.13 13.39 -5.06
C THR A 77 1.75 12.75 -4.76
N THR A 78 1.14 12.16 -5.78
CA THR A 78 -0.06 11.31 -5.64
C THR A 78 0.34 9.85 -5.55
N TYR A 79 -0.28 9.13 -4.61
CA TYR A 79 0.00 7.74 -4.33
C TYR A 79 -1.20 6.86 -4.69
N ARG A 80 -0.92 5.65 -5.16
CA ARG A 80 -1.93 4.63 -5.52
C ARG A 80 -1.69 3.40 -4.66
N ILE A 81 -2.53 3.18 -3.65
CA ILE A 81 -2.43 2.03 -2.75
C ILE A 81 -3.30 0.90 -3.28
N HIS A 82 -2.70 -0.23 -3.65
CA HIS A 82 -3.45 -1.38 -4.14
C HIS A 82 -4.28 -2.03 -3.04
N LEU A 83 -5.56 -2.26 -3.28
CA LEU A 83 -6.48 -2.74 -2.25
C LEU A 83 -6.25 -4.21 -1.88
N GLY A 84 -5.67 -5.02 -2.77
CA GLY A 84 -5.35 -6.42 -2.49
C GLY A 84 -4.06 -6.60 -1.67
N SER A 85 -2.97 -5.96 -2.12
CA SER A 85 -1.62 -6.16 -1.56
C SER A 85 -1.20 -5.09 -0.57
N ALA A 86 -1.87 -3.94 -0.53
CA ALA A 86 -1.45 -2.71 0.16
C ALA A 86 -0.14 -2.11 -0.36
N ASN A 87 0.33 -2.50 -1.54
CA ASN A 87 1.53 -1.95 -2.16
C ASN A 87 1.23 -0.59 -2.82
N ILE A 88 2.25 0.27 -2.88
CA ILE A 88 2.08 1.68 -3.24
C ILE A 88 2.81 1.97 -4.55
N LEU A 89 2.11 2.60 -5.49
CA LEU A 89 2.72 3.24 -6.67
C LEU A 89 2.63 4.76 -6.50
N MET A 90 3.52 5.49 -7.15
CA MET A 90 3.55 6.95 -7.20
C MET A 90 3.27 7.43 -8.62
N GLU A 91 2.47 8.48 -8.77
CA GLU A 91 2.27 9.13 -10.06
C GLU A 91 3.43 10.09 -10.40
N PRO A 92 3.70 10.35 -11.69
CA PRO A 92 2.99 9.85 -12.88
C PRO A 92 3.54 8.54 -13.47
N ASP A 93 4.70 8.07 -13.04
CA ASP A 93 5.47 6.99 -13.68
C ASP A 93 5.16 5.59 -13.13
N ASP A 94 4.23 5.48 -12.17
CA ASP A 94 3.97 4.27 -11.39
C ASP A 94 5.23 3.74 -10.70
N ALA A 95 6.13 4.62 -10.24
CA ALA A 95 7.27 4.22 -9.43
C ALA A 95 6.81 3.56 -8.12
N TYR A 96 7.42 2.43 -7.77
CA TYR A 96 7.10 1.71 -6.55
C TYR A 96 7.63 2.42 -5.30
N LEU A 97 6.79 2.51 -4.26
CA LEU A 97 7.18 3.00 -2.94
C LEU A 97 7.10 1.88 -1.90
N CYS A 98 8.26 1.47 -1.38
CA CYS A 98 8.33 0.51 -0.29
C CYS A 98 8.23 1.21 1.07
N VAL A 99 7.14 0.92 1.80
CA VAL A 99 6.95 1.34 3.19
C VAL A 99 6.79 0.11 4.04
N VAL A 100 7.82 -0.19 4.83
CA VAL A 100 7.85 -1.31 5.76
C VAL A 100 7.37 -0.82 7.14
N PRO A 101 6.38 -1.49 7.76
CA PRO A 101 6.00 -1.16 9.13
C PRO A 101 7.19 -1.29 10.07
N ALA A 102 7.48 -0.24 10.83
CA ALA A 102 8.46 -0.35 11.92
C ALA A 102 7.99 -1.43 12.90
N ARG A 103 8.88 -2.35 13.26
CA ARG A 103 8.61 -3.44 14.22
C ARG A 103 8.45 -2.84 15.62
N ARG A 104 7.29 -2.26 15.93
CA ARG A 104 7.00 -1.72 17.26
C ARG A 104 6.58 -2.86 18.20
N LEU A 105 7.35 -3.04 19.28
CA LEU A 105 6.92 -3.76 20.48
C LEU A 105 5.87 -2.90 21.19
N GLY A 106 4.60 -2.95 20.76
CA GLY A 106 3.52 -2.21 21.40
C GLY A 106 2.26 -2.10 20.53
N ASP A 107 1.17 -2.70 21.00
CA ASP A 107 -0.15 -2.80 20.37
C ASP A 107 -0.78 -1.42 20.08
N GLY A 108 -0.62 -0.95 18.85
CA GLY A 108 -1.47 0.07 18.25
C GLY A 108 -2.51 -0.57 17.33
N LYS A 109 -3.29 -1.56 17.82
CA LYS A 109 -4.34 -2.17 17.01
C LYS A 109 -5.48 -1.16 16.84
N VAL A 110 -5.68 -0.70 15.61
CA VAL A 110 -6.88 0.06 15.24
C VAL A 110 -8.04 -0.92 15.25
N PHE A 111 -8.99 -0.73 16.17
CA PHE A 111 -10.24 -1.50 16.18
C PHE A 111 -11.12 -1.04 15.01
N LEU A 112 -10.95 -1.70 13.88
CA LEU A 112 -11.84 -1.56 12.73
C LEU A 112 -13.11 -2.40 12.96
N PRO A 113 -14.25 -2.05 12.33
CA PRO A 113 -15.49 -2.83 12.43
C PRO A 113 -15.38 -4.28 11.92
N PHE A 114 -14.21 -4.67 11.41
CA PHE A 114 -13.83 -6.02 10.97
C PHE A 114 -12.34 -6.24 11.30
N GLU A 115 -11.94 -7.43 11.75
CA GLU A 115 -10.52 -7.78 11.94
C GLU A 115 -9.86 -8.07 10.58
N ASP A 116 -9.43 -7.01 9.89
CA ASP A 116 -8.64 -7.13 8.66
C ASP A 116 -7.33 -6.35 8.78
N ASP A 117 -6.25 -7.07 9.04
CA ASP A 117 -4.88 -6.53 9.14
C ASP A 117 -4.48 -5.74 7.88
N ARG A 118 -4.97 -6.15 6.70
CA ARG A 118 -4.65 -5.48 5.44
C ARG A 118 -5.42 -4.17 5.29
N LEU A 119 -6.67 -4.10 5.77
CA LEU A 119 -7.43 -2.84 5.82
C LEU A 119 -6.74 -1.83 6.75
N SER A 120 -6.32 -2.28 7.93
CA SER A 120 -5.53 -1.47 8.87
C SER A 120 -4.23 -0.96 8.25
N LEU A 121 -3.52 -1.83 7.50
CA LEU A 121 -2.29 -1.47 6.80
C LEU A 121 -2.53 -0.42 5.70
N ILE A 122 -3.59 -0.58 4.90
CA ILE A 122 -3.97 0.38 3.85
C ILE A 122 -4.29 1.74 4.46
N LEU A 123 -5.09 1.77 5.53
CA LEU A 123 -5.44 3.01 6.22
C LEU A 123 -4.21 3.67 6.83
N SER A 124 -3.33 2.90 7.48
CA SER A 124 -2.08 3.42 8.06
C SER A 124 -1.19 4.07 7.00
N LYS A 125 -1.04 3.42 5.84
CA LYS A 125 -0.32 3.98 4.70
C LYS A 125 -1.01 5.24 4.15
N ALA A 126 -2.33 5.23 4.02
CA ALA A 126 -3.07 6.41 3.55
C ALA A 126 -2.88 7.62 4.46
N PHE A 127 -2.90 7.45 5.79
CA PHE A 127 -2.63 8.53 6.73
C PHE A 127 -1.20 9.05 6.66
N LEU A 128 -0.22 8.16 6.54
CA LEU A 128 1.19 8.54 6.36
C LEU A 128 1.39 9.38 5.09
N LEU A 129 0.87 8.90 3.97
CA LEU A 129 1.07 9.49 2.64
C LEU A 129 0.25 10.75 2.42
N ALA A 130 -0.93 10.85 3.04
CA ALA A 130 -1.72 12.08 3.04
C ALA A 130 -1.03 13.23 3.81
N ALA A 131 0.03 12.96 4.57
CA ALA A 131 0.84 13.95 5.27
C ALA A 131 2.34 13.76 4.94
N ASP A 132 2.65 13.47 3.69
CA ASP A 132 4.00 13.10 3.22
C ASP A 132 5.10 14.12 3.53
N THR A 133 4.78 15.41 3.59
CA THR A 133 5.69 16.47 4.05
C THR A 133 6.12 16.35 5.52
N LYS A 134 5.39 15.56 6.32
CA LYS A 134 5.70 15.28 7.74
C LYS A 134 6.45 13.96 7.93
N ILE A 135 6.71 13.21 6.86
CA ILE A 135 7.50 11.98 6.94
C ILE A 135 8.93 12.35 7.29
N THR A 136 9.47 11.73 8.35
CA THR A 136 10.85 11.95 8.81
C THR A 136 11.79 10.81 8.41
N ASP A 137 11.24 9.68 7.97
CA ASP A 137 12.04 8.53 7.54
C ASP A 137 12.78 8.85 6.23
N ALA A 138 14.11 8.92 6.30
CA ALA A 138 14.96 9.28 5.18
C ALA A 138 14.87 8.27 4.02
N THR A 139 14.58 6.99 4.30
CA THR A 139 14.48 5.95 3.27
C THR A 139 13.22 6.12 2.43
N ILE A 140 12.11 6.51 3.06
CA ILE A 140 10.85 6.82 2.37
C ILE A 140 11.00 8.11 1.56
N LEU A 141 11.56 9.16 2.17
CA LEU A 141 11.78 10.44 1.49
C LEU A 141 12.71 10.31 0.29
N HIS A 142 13.75 9.47 0.37
CA HIS A 142 14.66 9.24 -0.75
C HIS A 142 13.94 8.58 -1.94
N GLN A 143 13.10 7.57 -1.68
CA GLN A 143 12.29 6.92 -2.72
C GLN A 143 11.34 7.91 -3.41
N ILE A 144 10.60 8.73 -2.64
CA ILE A 144 9.68 9.74 -3.18
C ILE A 144 10.42 10.77 -4.04
N LYS A 145 11.59 11.24 -3.59
CA LYS A 145 12.39 12.22 -4.35
C LYS A 145 12.98 11.65 -5.63
N ARG A 146 13.20 10.34 -5.71
CA ARG A 146 13.73 9.69 -6.91
C ARG A 146 12.67 9.58 -8.01
N SER A 147 11.40 9.36 -7.66
CA SER A 147 10.30 9.28 -8.64
C SER A 147 9.80 10.63 -9.14
N ALA A 148 10.03 11.71 -8.39
CA ALA A 148 9.66 13.07 -8.80
C ALA A 148 10.60 13.69 -9.86
N ARG A 149 11.58 12.93 -10.37
CA ARG A 149 12.56 13.36 -11.37
C ARG A 149 12.23 12.75 -12.72
#